data_AF-A0A0N1LDK9-F1
#
_entry.id   AF-A0A0N1LDK9-F1
#
_cell.length_a   1.000
_cell.length_b   1.000
_cell.length_c   1.000
_cell.angle_alpha   90.00
_cell.angle_beta   90.00
_cell.angle_gamma   90.00
#
_symmetry.space_group_name_H-M   'P 1'
#
loop_
_entity.id
_entity.type
_entity.pdbx_description
1 polymer ?
#
loop_
_entity_poly.entity_id
_entity_poly.type
_entity_poly.pdbx_seq_one_letter_code
_entity_poly.pdbx_strand_id
1 'polypeptide(L)'
;MAILLPTSENIRLLKATLMGDFEMRSAHASEAIAALIGFRSNAAYLATSNHLPDLTVYEVDFDAFEERSVHLGYDRASSEFLRFLFKGIPWPNPAWKMIDKRDSAARDAWFYECQRRKIPFLHVAKARKHFSVHWDHINLDSDYDQMIRHSADGEMARVLFRTYQLVASGLEPKSFFDGGALVGDLTGLSESSARQIANAFALLLFPGNMQSALAA
;
A
#
# COMPACT_ATOMS: atom_id res chain seq x y z
N MET A 1 -7.89 4.39 6.10
CA MET A 1 -7.51 3.52 4.96
C MET A 1 -6.33 2.64 5.33
N ALA A 2 -6.41 1.36 5.01
CA ALA A 2 -5.30 0.40 5.10
C ALA A 2 -5.09 -0.26 3.73
N ILE A 3 -3.88 -0.74 3.49
CA ILE A 3 -3.49 -1.34 2.20
C ILE A 3 -2.74 -2.64 2.44
N LEU A 4 -2.76 -3.52 1.44
CA LEU A 4 -1.99 -4.75 1.42
C LEU A 4 -1.26 -4.90 0.08
N LEU A 5 0.06 -5.09 0.13
CA LEU A 5 0.81 -5.65 -0.98
C LEU A 5 0.87 -7.18 -0.77
N PRO A 6 0.15 -8.00 -1.53
CA PRO A 6 -0.07 -9.40 -1.22
C PRO A 6 1.09 -10.30 -1.70
N THR A 7 2.32 -9.99 -1.27
CA THR A 7 3.48 -10.87 -1.50
C THR A 7 3.29 -12.21 -0.78
N SER A 8 3.98 -13.26 -1.25
CA SER A 8 3.91 -14.59 -0.64
C SER A 8 4.19 -14.56 0.88
N GLU A 9 5.16 -13.76 1.32
CA GLU A 9 5.50 -13.60 2.75
C GLU A 9 4.42 -12.84 3.52
N ASN A 10 3.87 -11.76 2.95
CA ASN A 10 2.81 -10.99 3.60
C ASN A 10 1.53 -11.83 3.74
N ILE A 11 1.12 -12.55 2.69
CA ILE A 11 -0.04 -13.45 2.73
C ILE A 11 0.18 -14.56 3.73
N ARG A 12 1.39 -15.16 3.79
CA ARG A 12 1.71 -16.18 4.78
C ARG A 12 1.61 -15.65 6.20
N LEU A 13 2.14 -14.45 6.48
CA LEU A 13 2.05 -13.84 7.79
C LEU A 13 0.60 -13.55 8.18
N LEU A 14 -0.16 -12.88 7.32
CA LEU A 14 -1.57 -12.57 7.59
C LEU A 14 -2.38 -13.85 7.82
N LYS A 15 -2.16 -14.87 6.99
CA LYS A 15 -2.80 -16.17 7.17
C LYS A 15 -2.46 -16.81 8.51
N ALA A 16 -1.19 -16.75 8.94
CA ALA A 16 -0.79 -17.24 10.25
C ALA A 16 -1.45 -16.47 11.40
N THR A 17 -1.54 -15.13 11.29
CA THR A 17 -2.28 -14.28 12.24
C THR A 17 -3.75 -14.68 12.33
N LEU A 18 -4.44 -14.89 11.19
CA LEU A 18 -5.83 -15.32 11.17
C LEU A 18 -6.03 -16.73 11.76
N MET A 19 -5.10 -17.64 11.49
CA MET A 19 -5.16 -19.00 12.04
C MET A 19 -4.89 -19.04 13.54
N GLY A 20 -4.07 -18.13 14.07
CA GLY A 20 -3.76 -18.03 15.49
C GLY A 20 -4.80 -17.23 16.27
N ASP A 21 -4.95 -15.95 15.94
CA ASP A 21 -5.72 -14.99 16.74
C ASP A 21 -7.24 -15.08 16.51
N PHE A 22 -7.65 -15.66 15.38
CA PHE A 22 -9.06 -15.87 15.03
C PHE A 22 -9.42 -17.36 14.92
N GLU A 23 -8.46 -18.25 15.24
CA GLU A 23 -8.62 -19.71 15.16
C GLU A 23 -9.16 -20.20 13.80
N MET A 24 -8.90 -19.44 12.73
CA MET A 24 -9.43 -19.78 11.41
C MET A 24 -8.76 -21.04 10.86
N ARG A 25 -9.55 -21.90 10.22
CA ARG A 25 -9.01 -22.97 9.37
C ARG A 25 -8.24 -22.36 8.20
N SER A 26 -7.13 -22.99 7.82
CA SER A 26 -6.25 -22.54 6.73
C SER A 26 -6.99 -22.18 5.43
N ALA A 27 -7.96 -23.00 5.00
CA ALA A 27 -8.75 -22.70 3.80
C ALA A 27 -9.66 -21.46 3.98
N HIS A 28 -10.27 -21.30 5.16
CA HIS A 28 -11.13 -20.16 5.46
C HIS A 28 -10.32 -18.86 5.57
N ALA A 29 -9.12 -18.91 6.15
CA ALA A 29 -8.22 -17.76 6.20
C ALA A 29 -7.85 -17.28 4.78
N SER A 30 -7.59 -18.20 3.85
CA SER A 30 -7.34 -17.84 2.44
C SER A 30 -8.57 -17.20 1.78
N GLU A 31 -9.77 -17.71 2.04
CA GLU A 31 -11.01 -17.11 1.53
C GLU A 31 -11.29 -15.72 2.13
N ALA A 32 -11.05 -15.54 3.42
CA ALA A 32 -11.23 -14.27 4.10
C ALA A 32 -10.21 -13.22 3.63
N ILE A 33 -8.95 -13.60 3.41
CA ILE A 33 -7.93 -12.73 2.81
C ILE A 33 -8.31 -12.31 1.39
N ALA A 34 -8.87 -13.23 0.58
CA ALA A 34 -9.31 -12.89 -0.77
C ALA A 34 -10.43 -11.84 -0.75
N ALA A 35 -11.41 -12.00 0.15
CA ALA A 35 -12.47 -11.02 0.35
C ALA A 35 -11.93 -9.68 0.87
N LEU A 36 -10.98 -9.71 1.79
CA LEU A 36 -10.31 -8.53 2.35
C LEU A 36 -9.68 -7.62 1.27
N ILE A 37 -9.24 -8.20 0.16
CA ILE A 37 -8.65 -7.45 -0.97
C ILE A 37 -9.57 -7.39 -2.20
N GLY A 38 -10.88 -7.63 -2.01
CA GLY A 38 -11.91 -7.38 -3.01
C GLY A 38 -12.25 -8.55 -3.95
N PHE A 39 -11.74 -9.76 -3.72
CA PHE A 39 -12.07 -10.93 -4.53
C PHE A 39 -13.20 -11.75 -3.92
N ARG A 40 -14.09 -12.24 -4.79
CA ARG A 40 -15.20 -13.13 -4.40
C ARG A 40 -14.76 -14.47 -3.80
N SER A 41 -13.55 -14.93 -4.11
CA SER A 41 -12.99 -16.19 -3.60
C SER A 41 -11.48 -16.25 -3.76
N ASN A 42 -10.82 -17.15 -3.02
CA ASN A 42 -9.39 -17.38 -3.17
C ASN A 42 -9.02 -17.92 -4.57
N ALA A 43 -9.89 -18.73 -5.17
CA ALA A 43 -9.68 -19.20 -6.54
C ALA A 43 -9.69 -18.05 -7.56
N ALA A 44 -10.57 -17.05 -7.38
CA ALA A 44 -10.58 -15.86 -8.23
C ALA A 44 -9.31 -15.02 -8.05
N TYR A 45 -8.88 -14.84 -6.80
CA TYR A 45 -7.60 -14.19 -6.50
C TYR A 45 -6.42 -14.89 -7.19
N LEU A 46 -6.30 -16.21 -7.05
CA LEU A 46 -5.22 -16.99 -7.67
C LEU A 46 -5.24 -16.93 -9.21
N ALA A 47 -6.42 -16.96 -9.82
CA ALA A 47 -6.56 -16.83 -11.26
C ALA A 47 -6.04 -15.47 -11.75
N THR A 48 -6.34 -14.39 -11.01
CA THR A 48 -5.88 -13.04 -11.35
C THR A 48 -4.40 -12.84 -11.01
N SER A 49 -3.91 -13.32 -9.87
CA SER A 49 -2.51 -13.16 -9.45
C SER A 49 -1.53 -13.87 -10.38
N ASN A 50 -1.95 -14.98 -11.01
CA ASN A 50 -1.12 -15.69 -11.99
C ASN A 50 -0.94 -14.93 -13.31
N HIS A 51 -1.70 -13.84 -13.52
CA HIS A 51 -1.71 -13.06 -14.76
C HIS A 51 -1.35 -11.58 -14.56
N LEU A 52 -1.35 -11.08 -13.33
CA LEU A 52 -0.89 -9.73 -13.00
C LEU A 52 0.60 -9.73 -12.66
N PRO A 53 1.34 -8.65 -12.95
CA PRO A 53 2.65 -8.46 -12.34
C PRO A 53 2.48 -8.45 -10.81
N ASP A 54 3.35 -9.15 -10.09
CA ASP A 54 3.36 -9.41 -8.62
C ASP A 54 3.32 -8.17 -7.70
N LEU A 55 3.09 -6.97 -8.26
CA LEU A 55 3.27 -5.66 -7.65
C LEU A 55 1.99 -4.81 -7.68
N THR A 56 0.84 -5.44 -7.43
CA THR A 56 -0.45 -4.72 -7.24
C THR A 56 -0.71 -4.52 -5.75
N VAL A 57 -0.96 -3.28 -5.33
CA VAL A 57 -1.40 -2.94 -3.97
C VAL A 57 -2.92 -2.88 -3.95
N TYR A 58 -3.53 -3.48 -2.93
CA TYR A 58 -4.98 -3.49 -2.74
C TYR A 58 -5.37 -2.63 -1.55
N GLU A 59 -6.48 -1.91 -1.67
CA GLU A 59 -7.16 -1.36 -0.52
C GLU A 59 -7.80 -2.51 0.28
N VAL A 60 -7.74 -2.39 1.60
CA VAL A 60 -8.22 -3.41 2.52
C VAL A 60 -9.65 -3.10 2.91
N ASP A 61 -10.56 -4.01 2.56
CA ASP A 61 -11.97 -3.98 2.91
C ASP A 61 -12.24 -4.94 4.07
N PHE A 62 -12.17 -4.39 5.29
CA PHE A 62 -12.44 -5.15 6.51
C PHE A 62 -13.92 -5.54 6.65
N ASP A 63 -14.84 -4.83 5.99
CA ASP A 63 -16.27 -5.14 6.06
C ASP A 63 -16.59 -6.35 5.17
N ALA A 64 -15.98 -6.42 3.97
CA ALA A 64 -16.02 -7.62 3.12
C ALA A 64 -15.34 -8.83 3.79
N PHE A 65 -14.24 -8.61 4.51
CA PHE A 65 -13.63 -9.64 5.35
C PHE A 65 -14.59 -10.15 6.43
N GLU A 66 -15.28 -9.24 7.13
CA GLU A 66 -16.23 -9.60 8.19
C GLU A 66 -17.38 -10.43 7.63
N GLU A 67 -17.99 -9.96 6.54
CA GLU A 67 -19.08 -10.65 5.85
C GLU A 67 -18.64 -12.06 5.42
N ARG A 68 -17.44 -12.18 4.83
CA ARG A 68 -16.91 -13.48 4.42
C ARG A 68 -16.64 -14.39 5.62
N SER A 69 -16.13 -13.84 6.72
CA SER A 69 -15.86 -14.59 7.94
C SER A 69 -17.15 -15.14 8.56
N VAL A 70 -18.22 -14.35 8.59
CA VAL A 70 -19.55 -14.80 9.02
C VAL A 70 -20.08 -15.92 8.15
N HIS A 71 -19.99 -15.79 6.82
CA HIS A 71 -20.38 -16.86 5.89
C HIS A 71 -19.59 -18.17 6.08
N LEU A 72 -18.36 -18.07 6.58
CA LEU A 72 -17.50 -19.22 6.88
C LEU A 72 -17.69 -19.78 8.30
N GLY A 73 -18.60 -19.21 9.08
CA GLY A 73 -18.99 -19.67 10.42
C GLY A 73 -18.23 -19.04 11.58
N TYR A 74 -17.59 -17.88 11.40
CA TYR A 74 -16.91 -17.13 12.47
C TYR A 74 -17.75 -15.93 12.94
N ASP A 75 -17.63 -15.55 14.22
CA ASP A 75 -18.40 -14.46 14.80
C ASP A 75 -17.97 -13.06 14.30
N ARG A 76 -18.94 -12.13 14.31
CA ARG A 76 -18.81 -10.73 13.83
C ARG A 76 -17.81 -9.85 14.60
N ALA A 77 -17.38 -10.24 15.80
CA ALA A 77 -16.45 -9.42 16.61
C ALA A 77 -15.01 -9.33 16.03
N SER A 78 -14.79 -9.83 14.81
CA SER A 78 -13.48 -10.04 14.21
C SER A 78 -12.95 -8.83 13.43
N SER A 79 -13.79 -7.93 12.92
CA SER A 79 -13.34 -6.85 12.02
C SER A 79 -12.58 -5.74 12.74
N GLU A 80 -13.09 -5.20 13.84
CA GLU A 80 -12.39 -4.15 14.61
C GLU A 80 -11.09 -4.67 15.24
N PHE A 81 -11.09 -5.91 15.72
CA PHE A 81 -9.89 -6.55 16.22
C PHE A 81 -8.86 -6.77 15.09
N LEU A 82 -9.30 -7.21 13.91
CA LEU A 82 -8.41 -7.30 12.75
C LEU A 82 -7.90 -5.93 12.33
N ARG A 83 -8.73 -4.88 12.30
CA ARG A 83 -8.31 -3.50 12.00
C ARG A 83 -7.21 -3.03 12.96
N PHE A 84 -7.32 -3.37 14.24
CA PHE A 84 -6.30 -3.08 15.24
C PHE A 84 -5.01 -3.88 14.98
N LEU A 85 -5.10 -5.20 14.85
CA LEU A 85 -3.95 -6.07 14.59
C LEU A 85 -3.22 -5.67 13.30
N PHE A 86 -3.97 -5.46 12.20
CA PHE A 86 -3.45 -5.14 10.87
C PHE A 86 -2.56 -3.90 10.88
N LYS A 87 -2.90 -2.88 11.67
CA LYS A 87 -2.08 -1.67 11.84
C LYS A 87 -0.73 -1.95 12.52
N GLY A 88 -0.68 -2.98 13.36
CA GLY A 88 0.51 -3.39 14.12
C GLY A 88 1.35 -4.47 13.46
N ILE A 89 0.89 -5.08 12.36
CA ILE A 89 1.63 -6.17 11.70
C ILE A 89 2.97 -5.63 11.16
N PRO A 90 4.12 -6.21 11.56
CA PRO A 90 5.42 -5.90 10.97
C PRO A 90 5.55 -6.61 9.62
N TRP A 91 4.89 -6.06 8.60
CA TRP A 91 4.85 -6.65 7.26
C TRP A 91 6.26 -6.94 6.74
N PRO A 92 6.57 -8.19 6.34
CA PRO A 92 7.89 -8.55 5.82
C PRO A 92 8.28 -7.73 4.59
N ASN A 93 7.31 -7.54 3.69
CA ASN A 93 7.48 -6.82 2.43
C ASN A 93 6.48 -5.65 2.37
N PRO A 94 6.67 -4.58 3.16
CA PRO A 94 5.71 -3.48 3.17
C PRO A 94 5.72 -2.74 1.82
N ALA A 95 4.66 -1.99 1.52
CA ALA A 95 4.58 -1.13 0.33
C ALA A 95 5.40 0.16 0.49
N TRP A 96 5.55 0.64 1.73
CA TRP A 96 6.36 1.80 2.09
C TRP A 96 6.89 1.64 3.52
N LYS A 97 7.95 2.36 3.88
CA LYS A 97 8.52 2.36 5.24
C LYS A 97 8.51 3.76 5.86
N MET A 98 8.35 3.81 7.18
CA MET A 98 8.65 5.02 7.95
C MET A 98 10.11 4.96 8.40
N ILE A 99 10.87 6.02 8.14
CA ILE A 99 12.31 6.08 8.34
C ILE A 99 12.64 7.41 9.03
N ASP A 100 13.48 7.38 10.06
CA ASP A 100 13.95 8.62 10.67
C ASP A 100 14.77 9.44 9.66
N LYS A 101 14.48 10.74 9.53
CA LYS A 101 15.08 11.64 8.52
C LYS A 101 16.62 11.67 8.58
N ARG A 102 17.20 11.36 9.74
CA ARG A 102 18.65 11.34 9.98
C ARG A 102 19.29 9.96 9.75
N ASP A 103 18.49 8.92 9.54
CA ASP A 103 18.97 7.56 9.35
C ASP A 103 19.14 7.27 7.85
N SER A 104 20.28 7.71 7.31
CA SER A 104 20.63 7.46 5.91
C SER A 104 20.82 5.96 5.63
N ALA A 105 21.32 5.19 6.60
CA ALA A 105 21.57 3.76 6.43
C ALA A 105 20.25 2.99 6.24
N ALA A 106 19.23 3.28 7.05
CA ALA A 106 17.90 2.68 6.89
C ALA A 106 17.24 3.10 5.57
N ARG A 107 17.41 4.36 5.15
CA ARG A 107 16.92 4.84 3.86
C ARG A 107 17.57 4.13 2.69
N ASP A 108 18.90 3.99 2.70
CA ASP A 108 19.64 3.33 1.63
C ASP A 108 19.32 1.83 1.58
N ALA A 109 19.19 1.18 2.74
CA ALA A 109 18.73 -0.21 2.82
C ALA A 109 17.33 -0.38 2.21
N TRP A 110 16.40 0.55 2.49
CA TRP A 110 15.07 0.54 1.89
C TRP A 110 15.12 0.79 0.37
N PHE A 111 15.99 1.70 -0.08
CA PHE A 111 16.20 1.96 -1.51
C PHE A 111 16.64 0.70 -2.25
N TYR A 112 17.67 0.01 -1.77
CA TYR A 112 18.14 -1.24 -2.40
C TYR A 112 17.10 -2.36 -2.32
N GLU A 113 16.29 -2.40 -1.26
CA GLU A 113 15.17 -3.34 -1.17
C GLU A 113 14.11 -3.05 -2.24
N CYS A 114 13.74 -1.77 -2.45
CA CYS A 114 12.82 -1.35 -3.49
C CYS A 114 13.33 -1.70 -4.88
N GLN A 115 14.62 -1.45 -5.14
CA GLN A 115 15.30 -1.80 -6.38
C GLN A 115 15.25 -3.31 -6.64
N ARG A 116 15.61 -4.13 -5.64
CA ARG A 116 15.56 -5.59 -5.74
C ARG A 116 14.15 -6.10 -6.02
N ARG A 117 13.13 -5.47 -5.43
CA ARG A 117 11.71 -5.83 -5.57
C ARG A 117 11.07 -5.19 -6.80
N LYS A 118 11.77 -4.32 -7.53
CA LYS A 118 11.26 -3.51 -8.64
C LYS A 118 9.98 -2.75 -8.26
N ILE A 119 9.97 -2.08 -7.11
CA ILE A 119 8.83 -1.24 -6.65
C ILE A 119 9.25 0.23 -6.52
N PRO A 120 8.28 1.18 -6.52
CA PRO A 120 8.56 2.57 -6.25
C PRO A 120 9.24 2.74 -4.89
N PHE A 121 10.23 3.63 -4.83
CA PHE A 121 10.86 4.04 -3.58
C PHE A 121 9.95 5.01 -2.83
N LEU A 122 8.95 4.47 -2.15
CA LEU A 122 8.00 5.21 -1.34
C LEU A 122 8.35 5.11 0.14
N HIS A 123 8.52 6.22 0.83
CA HIS A 123 8.76 6.23 2.27
C HIS A 123 8.23 7.48 2.96
N VAL A 124 8.01 7.34 4.27
CA VAL A 124 7.69 8.44 5.17
C VAL A 124 8.93 8.82 5.95
N ALA A 125 9.49 10.01 5.72
CA ALA A 125 10.58 10.54 6.52
C ALA A 125 10.05 11.19 7.80
N LYS A 126 10.48 10.67 8.95
CA LYS A 126 10.13 11.19 10.28
C LYS A 126 11.16 12.21 10.72
N ALA A 127 10.75 13.46 10.85
CA ALA A 127 11.53 14.50 11.53
C ALA A 127 10.99 14.73 12.95
N ARG A 128 11.68 15.57 13.74
CA ARG A 128 11.34 15.78 15.17
C ARG A 128 9.91 16.26 15.41
N LYS A 129 9.34 17.05 14.49
CA LYS A 129 8.03 17.72 14.65
C LYS A 129 7.09 17.57 13.44
N HIS A 130 7.56 16.95 12.36
CA HIS A 130 6.81 16.82 11.12
C HIS A 130 7.24 15.57 10.40
N PHE A 131 6.39 15.12 9.50
CA PHE A 131 6.61 14.00 8.62
C PHE A 131 6.61 14.49 7.18
N SER A 132 7.32 13.76 6.33
CA SER A 132 7.33 13.96 4.90
C SER A 132 7.06 12.64 4.18
N VAL A 133 6.39 12.67 3.04
CA VAL A 133 6.23 11.51 2.14
C VAL A 133 7.10 11.75 0.93
N HIS A 134 7.91 10.77 0.54
CA HIS A 134 8.80 10.84 -0.62
C HIS A 134 8.52 9.65 -1.53
N TRP A 135 8.46 9.90 -2.84
CA TRP A 135 8.34 8.85 -3.85
C TRP A 135 9.36 9.06 -4.97
N ASP A 136 9.86 7.95 -5.51
CA ASP A 136 10.74 7.93 -6.67
C ASP A 136 10.56 6.61 -7.43
N HIS A 137 10.49 6.67 -8.76
CA HIS A 137 10.36 5.51 -9.65
C HIS A 137 11.69 5.09 -10.28
N ILE A 138 12.83 5.70 -9.91
CA ILE A 138 14.18 5.38 -10.40
C ILE A 138 14.56 3.88 -10.31
N ASN A 139 13.85 3.13 -9.48
CA ASN A 139 14.04 1.70 -9.26
C ASN A 139 13.28 0.80 -10.26
N LEU A 140 12.55 1.38 -11.20
CA LEU A 140 11.71 0.67 -12.17
C LEU A 140 12.36 0.66 -13.57
N ASP A 141 12.01 -0.34 -14.38
CA ASP A 141 12.61 -0.56 -15.70
C ASP A 141 12.38 0.62 -16.66
N SER A 142 13.32 0.85 -17.58
CA SER A 142 13.30 2.01 -18.49
C SER A 142 12.04 2.11 -19.34
N ASP A 143 11.45 0.98 -19.69
CA ASP A 143 10.25 0.89 -20.53
C ASP A 143 9.00 1.33 -19.76
N TYR A 144 8.96 1.06 -18.45
CA TYR A 144 7.92 1.57 -17.55
C TYR A 144 8.06 3.08 -17.34
N ASP A 145 9.30 3.55 -17.19
CA ASP A 145 9.63 4.96 -17.08
C ASP A 145 9.23 5.73 -18.35
N GLN A 146 9.51 5.17 -19.53
CA GLN A 146 9.07 5.73 -20.82
C GLN A 146 7.56 5.77 -20.96
N MET A 147 6.85 4.71 -20.56
CA MET A 147 5.39 4.68 -20.57
C MET A 147 4.82 5.86 -19.79
N ILE A 148 5.24 6.06 -18.53
CA ILE A 148 4.71 7.16 -17.69
C ILE A 148 5.05 8.53 -18.26
N ARG A 149 6.30 8.71 -18.73
CA ARG A 149 6.75 9.98 -19.34
C ARG A 149 5.97 10.33 -20.59
N HIS A 150 5.54 9.34 -21.38
CA HIS A 150 4.86 9.57 -22.66
C HIS A 150 3.35 9.67 -22.57
N SER A 151 2.69 9.04 -21.59
CA SER A 151 1.22 8.99 -21.53
C SER A 151 0.57 9.60 -20.30
N ALA A 152 1.27 9.86 -19.18
CA ALA A 152 0.57 10.09 -17.92
C ALA A 152 1.19 11.11 -16.92
N ASP A 153 2.40 11.63 -17.14
CA ASP A 153 3.11 12.40 -16.09
C ASP A 153 2.29 13.61 -15.57
N GLY A 154 1.67 14.38 -16.48
CA GLY A 154 0.84 15.54 -16.09
C GLY A 154 -0.50 15.16 -15.43
N GLU A 155 -1.11 14.03 -15.81
CA GLU A 155 -2.40 13.60 -15.24
C GLU A 155 -2.20 12.91 -13.90
N MET A 156 -1.21 12.02 -13.79
CA MET A 156 -0.88 11.33 -12.55
C MET A 156 -0.40 12.32 -11.48
N ALA A 157 0.43 13.31 -11.83
CA ALA A 157 0.81 14.38 -10.89
C ALA A 157 -0.41 15.13 -10.35
N ARG A 158 -1.43 15.39 -11.20
CA ARG A 158 -2.69 16.01 -10.76
C ARG A 158 -3.50 15.08 -9.84
N VAL A 159 -3.53 13.78 -10.12
CA VAL A 159 -4.21 12.78 -9.26
C VAL A 159 -3.53 12.71 -7.89
N LEU A 160 -2.19 12.66 -7.83
CA LEU A 160 -1.43 12.69 -6.59
C LEU A 160 -1.69 13.98 -5.81
N PHE A 161 -1.66 15.13 -6.49
CA PHE A 161 -1.93 16.42 -5.86
C PHE A 161 -3.36 16.49 -5.29
N ARG A 162 -4.37 16.06 -6.04
CA ARG A 162 -5.76 15.99 -5.54
C ARG A 162 -5.91 15.04 -4.37
N THR A 163 -5.24 13.89 -4.42
CA THR A 163 -5.23 12.91 -3.33
C THR A 163 -4.62 13.52 -2.06
N TYR A 164 -3.50 14.22 -2.19
CA TYR A 164 -2.92 15.02 -1.11
C TYR A 164 -3.92 16.04 -0.56
N GLN A 165 -4.57 16.83 -1.42
CA GLN A 165 -5.53 17.85 -1.00
C GLN A 165 -6.73 17.25 -0.24
N LEU A 166 -7.24 16.10 -0.67
CA LEU A 166 -8.35 15.41 0.02
C LEU A 166 -7.99 15.02 1.46
N VAL A 167 -6.73 14.69 1.72
CA VAL A 167 -6.27 14.29 3.06
C VAL A 167 -5.84 15.50 3.90
N ALA A 168 -5.14 16.46 3.30
CA ALA A 168 -4.43 17.51 4.05
C ALA A 168 -5.16 18.86 4.10
N SER A 169 -6.11 19.13 3.20
CA SER A 169 -6.77 20.43 3.10
C SER A 169 -7.50 20.80 4.39
N GLY A 170 -7.19 21.98 4.95
CA GLY A 170 -7.75 22.48 6.20
C GLY A 170 -7.17 21.84 7.48
N LEU A 171 -6.46 20.70 7.36
CA LEU A 171 -5.85 20.00 8.50
C LEU A 171 -4.35 20.32 8.64
N GLU A 172 -3.63 20.47 7.53
CA GLU A 172 -2.17 20.59 7.49
C GLU A 172 -1.75 21.90 6.79
N PRO A 173 -1.99 23.08 7.39
CA PRO A 173 -1.83 24.39 6.72
C PRO A 173 -0.40 24.75 6.32
N LYS A 174 0.60 24.00 6.81
CA LYS A 174 2.02 24.17 6.50
C LYS A 174 2.56 23.09 5.58
N SER A 175 1.68 22.19 5.10
CA SER A 175 2.09 21.15 4.18
C SER A 175 2.31 21.68 2.78
N PHE A 176 3.24 21.07 2.06
CA PHE A 176 3.64 21.51 0.73
C PHE A 176 3.87 20.29 -0.16
N PHE A 177 3.40 20.36 -1.41
CA PHE A 177 3.58 19.36 -2.45
C PHE A 177 4.59 19.88 -3.47
N ASP A 178 5.66 19.12 -3.69
CA ASP A 178 6.65 19.35 -4.73
C ASP A 178 6.87 18.07 -5.54
N GLY A 179 7.04 18.20 -6.85
CA GLY A 179 7.31 17.08 -7.75
C GLY A 179 6.18 16.70 -8.72
N GLY A 180 6.36 15.56 -9.37
CA GLY A 180 5.50 15.04 -10.45
C GLY A 180 5.08 13.59 -10.22
N ALA A 181 4.68 12.87 -11.28
CA ALA A 181 4.25 11.49 -11.12
C ALA A 181 5.41 10.57 -10.72
N LEU A 182 6.60 10.82 -11.27
CA LEU A 182 7.75 9.94 -11.11
C LEU A 182 8.56 10.18 -9.83
N VAL A 183 8.68 11.44 -9.42
CA VAL A 183 9.48 11.82 -8.26
C VAL A 183 8.89 13.03 -7.59
N GLY A 184 8.93 13.05 -6.26
CA GLY A 184 8.52 14.22 -5.51
C GLY A 184 8.55 14.01 -4.00
N ASP A 185 8.15 15.07 -3.32
CA ASP A 185 8.03 15.10 -1.87
C ASP A 185 6.84 15.94 -1.38
N LEU A 186 6.32 15.47 -0.25
CA LEU A 186 5.30 16.14 0.54
C LEU A 186 5.87 16.41 1.91
N THR A 187 5.84 17.65 2.38
CA THR A 187 6.41 18.02 3.68
C THR A 187 5.37 18.62 4.62
N GLY A 188 5.73 18.76 5.90
CA GLY A 188 4.92 19.51 6.87
C GLY A 188 3.66 18.78 7.35
N LEU A 189 3.65 17.44 7.31
CA LEU A 189 2.50 16.62 7.66
C LEU A 189 2.56 16.12 9.12
N SER A 190 1.40 15.86 9.72
CA SER A 190 1.31 14.96 10.87
C SER A 190 1.59 13.50 10.50
N GLU A 191 1.86 12.65 11.49
CA GLU A 191 2.08 11.22 11.25
C GLU A 191 0.86 10.57 10.59
N SER A 192 -0.35 10.90 11.06
CA SER A 192 -1.59 10.31 10.57
C SER A 192 -1.81 10.63 9.08
N SER A 193 -1.69 11.91 8.71
CA SER A 193 -1.81 12.36 7.32
C SER A 193 -0.72 11.75 6.43
N ALA A 194 0.53 11.70 6.90
CA ALA A 194 1.63 11.11 6.14
C ALA A 194 1.41 9.62 5.85
N ARG A 195 0.94 8.85 6.84
CA ARG A 195 0.59 7.42 6.65
C ARG A 195 -0.57 7.24 5.67
N GLN A 196 -1.60 8.07 5.78
CA GLN A 196 -2.77 7.99 4.88
C GLN A 196 -2.38 8.34 3.43
N ILE A 197 -1.58 9.38 3.24
CA ILE A 197 -1.04 9.77 1.94
C ILE A 197 -0.13 8.66 1.38
N ALA A 198 0.78 8.11 2.19
CA ALA A 198 1.65 7.01 1.74
C ALA A 198 0.83 5.78 1.32
N ASN A 199 -0.24 5.44 2.05
CA ASN A 199 -1.15 4.38 1.63
C ASN A 199 -1.83 4.71 0.29
N ALA A 200 -2.30 5.95 0.12
CA ALA A 200 -2.97 6.38 -1.11
C ALA A 200 -2.01 6.37 -2.31
N PHE A 201 -0.79 6.84 -2.11
CA PHE A 201 0.23 6.91 -3.16
C PHE A 201 0.69 5.51 -3.55
N ALA A 202 0.78 4.56 -2.61
CA ALA A 202 1.07 3.16 -2.95
C ALA A 202 -0.01 2.55 -3.88
N LEU A 203 -1.29 2.85 -3.65
CA LEU A 203 -2.39 2.39 -4.52
C LEU A 203 -2.34 2.99 -5.93
N LEU A 204 -1.70 4.15 -6.09
CA LEU A 204 -1.64 4.88 -7.35
C LEU A 204 -0.36 4.61 -8.14
N LEU A 205 0.78 4.42 -7.45
CA LEU A 205 2.12 4.44 -8.06
C LEU A 205 2.68 3.05 -8.34
N PHE A 206 2.11 2.00 -7.74
CA PHE A 206 2.63 0.64 -7.93
C PHE A 206 2.35 0.13 -9.35
N PRO A 207 3.30 -0.59 -9.98
CA PRO A 207 3.19 -1.00 -11.39
C PRO A 207 1.90 -1.74 -11.74
N GLY A 208 1.43 -2.65 -10.88
CA GLY A 208 0.19 -3.39 -11.13
C GLY A 208 -1.06 -2.50 -11.13
N ASN A 209 -1.06 -1.46 -10.31
CA ASN A 209 -2.15 -0.48 -10.26
C ASN A 209 -2.11 0.49 -11.45
N MET A 210 -0.92 0.96 -11.81
CA MET A 210 -0.70 1.89 -12.93
C MET A 210 -1.07 1.26 -14.28
N GLN A 211 -0.63 0.02 -14.54
CA GLN A 211 -0.98 -0.69 -15.76
C GLN A 211 -2.49 -0.91 -15.90
N SER A 212 -3.16 -1.24 -14.79
CA SER A 212 -4.62 -1.40 -14.77
C SER A 212 -5.34 -0.09 -15.06
N ALA A 213 -4.86 1.03 -14.51
CA ALA A 213 -5.43 2.36 -14.74
C ALA A 213 -5.24 2.87 -16.17
N LEU A 214 -4.12 2.53 -16.82
CA LEU A 214 -3.83 2.91 -18.21
C LEU A 214 -4.54 2.03 -19.25
N ALA A 215 -4.97 0.83 -18.87
CA ALA A 215 -5.70 -0.10 -19.74
C ALA A 215 -7.23 0.09 -19.70
N ALA A 216 -7.75 0.90 -18.76
CA ALA A 216 -9.17 1.22 -18.59
C ALA A 216 -9.58 2.46 -19.36
#